data_AF-A0A2E8CY50-F1
#
_entry.id   AF-A0A2E8CY50-F1
#
_cell.length_a   1.000
_cell.length_b   1.000
_cell.length_c   1.000
_cell.angle_alpha   90.00
_cell.angle_beta   90.00
_cell.angle_gamma   90.00
#
_symmetry.space_group_name_H-M   'P 1'
#
loop_
_entity.id
_entity.type
_entity.pdbx_description
1 polymer ?
#
loop_
_entity_poly.entity_id
_entity_poly.type
_entity_poly.pdbx_seq_one_letter_code
_entity_poly.pdbx_strand_id
1 'polypeptide(L)'
;MSGNINYHDVEIELRDSMDGPACDRLEIRTNFKLKLCRKQVVLGPLQLDQWWIRKPGLYGERGNDSPNRQAIVDCFWSLCQADGSAREDRPIQEAYILATLLPHARSNGSRRVFADASLTKDDAEEALDRDAVIEQLELMLQSARDVELDVPSFYQRTRDVLGPPQYDDHVQKCYSDYVEEILGDTCDALRRGGTEVLQLALDRWAEKMTKIGRRSGGAMQKTVLDVLSYECRAAFHQCYSAVWQRLLEKLRIEFSLPEEGVLFHRLWHFDQLLPSNESDEHHVHLFHGHLFGLHPACGDFISTQTGAELVGELVMAPRDQSRHLRFLNGLLIAIHHYAVRNDVAKELRKKQPSGADIEAVERQQIDGRWTKGRRDTDAT
;
A
#
# COMPACT_ATOMS: atom_id res chain seq x y z
N MET A 1 -38.68 -12.94 -20.75
CA MET A 1 -37.50 -13.79 -21.03
C MET A 1 -36.37 -13.25 -20.17
N SER A 2 -36.28 -13.78 -18.96
CA SER A 2 -35.34 -13.36 -17.93
C SER A 2 -34.25 -14.41 -17.91
N GLY A 3 -33.05 -14.05 -18.34
CA GLY A 3 -31.92 -14.99 -18.38
C GLY A 3 -31.41 -15.26 -16.97
N ASN A 4 -31.62 -16.48 -16.49
CA ASN A 4 -30.92 -17.02 -15.32
C ASN A 4 -29.43 -17.15 -15.66
N ILE A 5 -28.59 -16.39 -14.97
CA ILE A 5 -27.14 -16.59 -14.97
C ILE A 5 -26.84 -17.62 -13.87
N ASN A 6 -26.47 -18.83 -14.28
CA ASN A 6 -26.01 -19.89 -13.38
C ASN A 6 -24.61 -19.51 -12.83
N TYR A 7 -24.48 -19.51 -11.50
CA TYR A 7 -23.22 -19.31 -10.79
C TYR A 7 -22.80 -20.61 -10.12
N HIS A 8 -22.10 -21.51 -10.81
CA HIS A 8 -21.37 -22.61 -10.15
C HIS A 8 -20.17 -23.02 -11.01
N ASP A 9 -18.96 -22.78 -10.48
CA ASP A 9 -17.87 -23.76 -10.30
C ASP A 9 -16.59 -22.99 -9.98
N VAL A 10 -15.94 -23.38 -8.88
CA VAL A 10 -14.73 -22.74 -8.35
C VAL A 10 -13.81 -23.87 -7.94
N GLU A 11 -12.68 -23.98 -8.61
CA GLU A 11 -11.67 -24.98 -8.28
C GLU A 11 -10.69 -24.38 -7.27
N ILE A 12 -10.87 -24.73 -5.99
CA ILE A 12 -9.96 -24.36 -4.90
C ILE A 12 -8.87 -25.43 -4.84
N GLU A 13 -7.66 -25.11 -5.30
CA GLU A 13 -6.51 -26.00 -5.11
C GLU A 13 -5.90 -25.72 -3.72
N LEU A 14 -6.27 -26.54 -2.73
CA LEU A 14 -5.69 -26.53 -1.39
C LEU A 14 -4.35 -27.29 -1.42
N ARG A 15 -3.25 -26.65 -1.02
CA ARG A 15 -2.00 -27.37 -0.69
C ARG A 15 -1.74 -27.25 0.80
N ASP A 16 -1.88 -28.35 1.51
CA ASP A 16 -1.33 -28.52 2.85
C ASP A 16 0.21 -28.50 2.76
N SER A 17 0.81 -27.43 3.26
CA SER A 17 2.24 -27.37 3.53
C SER A 17 2.41 -27.23 5.03
N MET A 18 2.99 -28.25 5.66
CA MET A 18 3.15 -28.33 7.11
C MET A 18 4.08 -27.26 7.71
N ASP A 19 4.79 -26.47 6.89
CA ASP A 19 5.78 -25.48 7.38
C ASP A 19 5.63 -24.08 6.73
N GLY A 20 4.44 -23.72 6.21
CA GLY A 20 4.19 -22.39 5.62
C GLY A 20 2.72 -21.98 5.65
N PRO A 21 2.39 -20.68 5.47
CA PRO A 21 1.00 -20.23 5.44
C PRO A 21 0.25 -20.95 4.31
N ALA A 22 -0.91 -21.53 4.65
CA ALA A 22 -1.78 -22.19 3.69
C ALA A 22 -2.11 -21.21 2.55
N CYS A 23 -2.09 -21.72 1.32
CA CYS A 23 -2.30 -20.92 0.14
C CYS A 23 -3.50 -21.44 -0.63
N ASP A 24 -4.54 -20.62 -0.69
CA ASP A 24 -5.83 -20.97 -1.28
C ASP A 24 -6.00 -20.19 -2.59
N ARG A 25 -6.63 -20.82 -3.58
CA ARG A 25 -7.03 -20.15 -4.82
C ARG A 25 -8.50 -19.78 -4.78
N LEU A 26 -8.82 -18.53 -5.08
CA LEU A 26 -10.18 -18.02 -5.12
C LEU A 26 -10.50 -17.46 -6.50
N GLU A 27 -11.70 -17.77 -6.99
CA GLU A 27 -12.18 -17.31 -8.29
C GLU A 27 -13.24 -16.21 -8.15
N ILE A 28 -13.01 -15.02 -8.70
CA ILE A 28 -14.01 -13.93 -8.67
C ILE A 28 -14.64 -13.83 -10.05
N ARG A 29 -15.92 -14.20 -10.21
CA ARG A 29 -16.58 -14.41 -11.53
C ARG A 29 -15.91 -15.55 -12.32
N THR A 30 -16.54 -16.04 -13.38
CA THR A 30 -16.15 -17.27 -14.11
C THR A 30 -14.73 -17.28 -14.72
N ASN A 31 -13.94 -16.21 -14.58
CA ASN A 31 -12.71 -16.01 -15.35
C ASN A 31 -11.50 -15.46 -14.56
N PHE A 32 -11.62 -15.00 -13.29
CA PHE A 32 -10.49 -14.37 -12.57
C PHE A 32 -10.01 -15.23 -11.41
N LYS A 33 -8.82 -15.81 -11.53
CA LYS A 33 -8.21 -16.66 -10.49
C LYS A 33 -7.16 -15.88 -9.70
N LEU A 34 -7.30 -15.87 -8.38
CA LEU A 34 -6.36 -15.22 -7.46
C LEU A 34 -5.81 -16.22 -6.45
N LYS A 35 -4.54 -16.08 -6.12
CA LYS A 35 -3.82 -16.85 -5.11
C LYS A 35 -3.71 -16.04 -3.82
N LEU A 36 -4.42 -16.50 -2.79
CA LEU A 36 -4.48 -15.93 -1.44
C LEU A 36 -3.68 -16.77 -0.46
N CYS A 37 -3.22 -16.16 0.61
CA CYS A 37 -2.71 -16.81 1.80
C CYS A 37 -3.70 -16.66 2.95
N ARG A 38 -3.69 -17.64 3.84
CA ARG A 38 -4.52 -17.67 5.05
C ARG A 38 -3.67 -17.98 6.27
N LYS A 39 -3.97 -17.32 7.38
CA LYS A 39 -3.49 -17.68 8.73
C LYS A 39 -4.51 -17.24 9.77
N GLN A 40 -4.50 -17.89 10.92
CA GLN A 40 -5.22 -17.41 12.10
C GLN A 40 -4.45 -16.26 12.74
N VAL A 41 -5.18 -15.23 13.19
CA VAL A 41 -4.63 -14.10 13.95
C VAL A 41 -5.49 -13.84 15.18
N VAL A 42 -4.85 -13.34 16.24
CA VAL A 42 -5.49 -12.96 17.49
C VAL A 42 -5.40 -11.44 17.62
N LEU A 43 -6.55 -10.77 17.70
CA LEU A 43 -6.69 -9.31 17.81
C LEU A 43 -7.42 -8.99 19.12
N GLY A 44 -6.68 -9.03 20.23
CA GLY A 44 -7.24 -8.99 21.58
C GLY A 44 -8.17 -10.18 21.83
N PRO A 45 -9.47 -9.97 22.13
CA PRO A 45 -10.41 -11.07 22.37
C PRO A 45 -10.88 -11.75 21.07
N LEU A 46 -10.57 -11.20 19.90
CA LEU A 46 -10.97 -11.76 18.62
C LEU A 46 -9.94 -12.77 18.11
N GLN A 47 -10.43 -13.90 17.61
CA GLN A 47 -9.66 -14.86 16.86
C GLN A 47 -10.29 -15.00 15.47
N LEU A 48 -9.53 -14.66 14.42
CA LEU A 48 -10.06 -14.60 13.05
C LEU A 48 -9.06 -15.14 12.02
N ASP A 49 -9.58 -15.54 10.85
CA ASP A 49 -8.75 -15.89 9.70
C ASP A 49 -8.36 -14.63 8.93
N GLN A 50 -7.07 -14.33 8.89
CA GLN A 50 -6.51 -13.31 8.01
C GLN A 50 -6.20 -13.92 6.64
N TRP A 51 -6.85 -13.36 5.62
CA TRP A 51 -6.58 -13.57 4.21
C TRP A 51 -5.75 -12.42 3.61
N TRP A 52 -4.76 -12.71 2.77
CA TRP A 52 -3.98 -11.69 2.05
C TRP A 52 -3.33 -12.22 0.77
N ILE A 53 -2.80 -11.34 -0.06
CA ILE A 53 -1.91 -11.73 -1.18
C ILE A 53 -0.47 -11.39 -0.78
N ARG A 54 0.44 -12.37 -0.84
CA ARG A 54 1.87 -12.10 -0.57
C ARG A 54 2.41 -11.13 -1.60
N LYS A 55 3.35 -10.28 -1.18
CA LYS A 55 3.98 -9.26 -2.03
C LYS A 55 4.53 -9.80 -3.38
N PRO A 56 5.26 -10.93 -3.47
CA PRO A 56 5.65 -11.51 -4.76
C PRO A 56 4.46 -11.84 -5.66
N GLY A 57 3.35 -12.24 -5.02
CA GLY A 57 2.04 -12.45 -5.65
C GLY A 57 1.37 -11.19 -6.17
N LEU A 58 1.82 -9.99 -5.79
CA LEU A 58 1.29 -8.69 -6.23
C LEU A 58 2.17 -8.05 -7.30
N TYR A 59 3.46 -7.93 -7.05
CA TYR A 59 4.37 -7.16 -7.92
C TYR A 59 5.28 -8.03 -8.79
N GLY A 60 5.35 -9.33 -8.53
CA GLY A 60 6.33 -10.23 -9.15
C GLY A 60 7.69 -10.15 -8.45
N GLU A 61 8.64 -10.92 -8.97
CA GLU A 61 10.05 -10.92 -8.54
C GLU A 61 10.95 -10.65 -9.74
N ARG A 62 12.24 -10.43 -9.50
CA ARG A 62 13.17 -10.20 -10.61
C ARG A 62 13.17 -11.41 -11.56
N GLY A 63 12.68 -11.21 -12.78
CA GLY A 63 12.58 -12.25 -13.80
C GLY A 63 11.31 -13.09 -13.75
N ASN A 64 10.39 -12.83 -12.81
CA ASN A 64 9.12 -13.55 -12.67
C ASN A 64 7.95 -12.58 -12.60
N ASP A 65 6.91 -12.83 -13.40
CA ASP A 65 5.67 -12.08 -13.31
C ASP A 65 4.87 -12.40 -12.05
N SER A 66 4.07 -11.43 -11.64
CA SER A 66 3.09 -11.59 -10.56
C SER A 66 1.96 -12.53 -11.00
N PRO A 67 1.63 -13.59 -10.24
CA PRO A 67 0.50 -14.47 -10.55
C PRO A 67 -0.86 -13.79 -10.41
N ASN A 68 -1.00 -12.68 -9.67
CA ASN A 68 -2.30 -12.04 -9.43
C ASN A 68 -2.47 -10.67 -10.09
N ARG A 69 -1.38 -9.99 -10.48
CA ARG A 69 -1.44 -8.59 -10.94
C ARG A 69 -2.44 -8.39 -12.08
N GLN A 70 -2.32 -9.20 -13.13
CA GLN A 70 -3.18 -9.07 -14.31
C GLN A 70 -4.64 -9.35 -13.95
N ALA A 71 -4.90 -10.41 -13.19
CA ALA A 71 -6.24 -10.75 -12.74
C ALA A 71 -6.87 -9.64 -11.87
N ILE A 72 -6.08 -8.96 -11.03
CA ILE A 72 -6.54 -7.81 -10.23
C ILE A 72 -6.96 -6.66 -11.14
N VAL A 73 -6.09 -6.26 -12.08
CA VAL A 73 -6.34 -5.15 -13.00
C VAL A 73 -7.54 -5.42 -13.91
N ASP A 74 -7.63 -6.64 -14.47
CA ASP A 74 -8.75 -7.02 -15.33
C ASP A 74 -10.07 -7.13 -14.57
N CYS A 75 -10.04 -7.63 -13.33
CA CYS A 75 -11.23 -7.71 -12.49
C CYS A 75 -11.72 -6.30 -12.12
N PHE A 76 -10.83 -5.39 -11.73
CA PHE A 76 -11.17 -3.98 -11.50
C PHE A 76 -11.84 -3.35 -12.72
N TRP A 77 -11.24 -3.49 -13.90
CA TRP A 77 -11.81 -2.93 -15.12
C TRP A 77 -13.17 -3.54 -15.46
N SER A 78 -13.32 -4.86 -15.31
CA SER A 78 -14.59 -5.56 -15.50
C SER A 78 -15.69 -5.12 -14.52
N LEU A 79 -15.32 -4.71 -13.29
CA LEU A 79 -16.25 -4.13 -12.32
C LEU A 79 -16.71 -2.75 -12.79
N CYS A 80 -15.78 -1.88 -13.17
CA CYS A 80 -16.05 -0.52 -13.64
C CYS A 80 -16.82 -0.51 -14.98
N GLN A 81 -16.65 -1.51 -15.83
CA GLN A 81 -17.44 -1.65 -17.05
C GLN A 81 -18.90 -2.05 -16.73
N ALA A 82 -19.10 -2.87 -15.71
CA ALA A 82 -20.43 -3.36 -15.34
C ALA A 82 -21.28 -2.29 -14.66
N ASP A 83 -20.68 -1.36 -13.93
CA ASP A 83 -21.37 -0.23 -13.29
C ASP A 83 -21.44 1.04 -14.17
N GLY A 84 -20.78 1.03 -15.34
CA GLY A 84 -20.77 2.12 -16.31
C GLY A 84 -19.67 3.18 -16.08
N SER A 85 -19.01 3.15 -14.92
CA SER A 85 -18.02 4.15 -14.51
C SER A 85 -16.76 4.15 -15.40
N ALA A 86 -16.40 3.01 -16.00
CA ALA A 86 -15.27 2.89 -16.92
C ALA A 86 -15.34 3.84 -18.14
N ARG A 87 -16.54 4.29 -18.53
CA ARG A 87 -16.73 5.21 -19.66
C ARG A 87 -16.85 6.67 -19.24
N GLU A 88 -17.45 6.90 -18.07
CA GLU A 88 -17.87 8.24 -17.65
C GLU A 88 -16.83 8.91 -16.73
N ASP A 89 -16.06 8.12 -15.98
CA ASP A 89 -15.17 8.59 -14.94
C ASP A 89 -13.71 8.56 -15.41
N ARG A 90 -13.12 9.76 -15.60
CA ARG A 90 -11.71 9.92 -16.02
C ARG A 90 -10.73 9.38 -14.97
N PRO A 91 -10.85 9.71 -13.66
CA PRO A 91 -10.07 9.06 -12.60
C PRO A 91 -10.01 7.52 -12.68
N ILE A 92 -11.11 6.85 -13.00
CA ILE A 92 -11.13 5.38 -13.14
C ILE A 92 -10.34 4.91 -14.37
N GLN A 93 -10.45 5.64 -15.49
CA GLN A 93 -9.67 5.37 -16.70
C GLN A 93 -8.17 5.55 -16.43
N GLU A 94 -7.79 6.63 -15.76
CA GLU A 94 -6.42 6.91 -15.37
C GLU A 94 -5.87 5.83 -14.44
N ALA A 95 -6.63 5.43 -13.41
CA ALA A 95 -6.25 4.34 -12.52
C ALA A 95 -6.03 3.02 -13.27
N TYR A 96 -6.91 2.68 -14.21
CA TYR A 96 -6.75 1.48 -15.04
C TYR A 96 -5.48 1.52 -15.90
N ILE A 97 -5.23 2.63 -16.58
CA ILE A 97 -4.03 2.80 -17.42
C ILE A 97 -2.76 2.75 -16.56
N LEU A 98 -2.71 3.52 -15.47
CA LEU A 98 -1.56 3.59 -14.57
C LEU A 98 -1.25 2.23 -13.91
N ALA A 99 -2.28 1.50 -13.46
CA ALA A 99 -2.10 0.14 -12.92
C ALA A 99 -1.55 -0.83 -13.98
N THR A 100 -1.95 -0.67 -15.25
CA THR A 100 -1.42 -1.44 -16.39
C THR A 100 0.04 -1.10 -16.69
N LEU A 101 0.45 0.15 -16.49
CA LEU A 101 1.83 0.61 -16.70
C LEU A 101 2.81 0.18 -15.58
N LEU A 102 2.30 -0.26 -14.42
CA LEU A 102 3.10 -0.64 -13.26
C LEU A 102 4.30 -1.57 -13.55
N PRO A 103 4.21 -2.61 -14.42
CA PRO A 103 5.36 -3.48 -14.72
C PRO A 103 6.54 -2.74 -15.36
N HIS A 104 6.26 -1.60 -16.00
CA HIS A 104 7.22 -0.75 -16.67
C HIS A 104 7.65 0.45 -15.80
N ALA A 105 7.13 0.57 -14.58
CA ALA A 105 7.40 1.67 -13.68
C ALA A 105 8.80 1.59 -13.02
N ARG A 106 9.34 2.75 -12.63
CA ARG A 106 10.64 2.83 -11.95
C ARG A 106 10.50 2.42 -10.48
N SER A 107 10.70 1.14 -10.19
CA SER A 107 10.60 0.62 -8.83
C SER A 107 11.52 1.31 -7.81
N ASN A 108 12.70 1.80 -8.24
CA ASN A 108 13.61 2.59 -7.41
C ASN A 108 13.28 4.09 -7.40
N GLY A 109 12.63 4.57 -8.47
CA GLY A 109 12.23 5.96 -8.62
C GLY A 109 11.08 6.31 -7.69
N SER A 110 10.02 5.48 -7.68
CA SER A 110 8.88 5.66 -6.78
C SER A 110 9.25 5.69 -5.30
N ARG A 111 10.35 5.02 -4.90
CA ARG A 111 10.95 5.07 -3.54
C ARG A 111 11.45 6.44 -3.13
N ARG A 112 11.71 7.34 -4.08
CA ARG A 112 12.18 8.70 -3.80
C ARG A 112 11.02 9.67 -3.58
N VAL A 113 9.82 9.30 -4.03
CA VAL A 113 8.59 10.08 -3.84
C VAL A 113 8.04 9.79 -2.45
N PHE A 114 7.98 8.50 -2.10
CA PHE A 114 7.50 8.03 -0.81
C PHE A 114 8.53 7.05 -0.24
N ALA A 115 9.05 7.36 0.95
CA ALA A 115 10.14 6.61 1.57
C ALA A 115 9.76 5.15 1.88
N ASP A 116 8.47 4.85 1.95
CA ASP A 116 7.80 3.57 2.17
C ASP A 116 7.40 2.83 0.89
N ALA A 117 7.65 3.39 -0.31
CA ALA A 117 7.41 2.70 -1.58
C ALA A 117 8.40 1.53 -1.82
N SER A 118 9.02 0.97 -0.77
CA SER A 118 9.64 -0.34 -0.79
C SER A 118 9.41 -1.14 0.50
N LEU A 119 8.84 -2.33 0.33
CA LEU A 119 8.81 -3.45 1.29
C LEU A 119 10.02 -4.40 1.08
N THR A 120 11.18 -3.95 0.61
CA THR A 120 12.31 -4.86 0.37
C THR A 120 13.00 -5.18 1.68
N LYS A 121 12.85 -6.42 2.15
CA LYS A 121 13.82 -7.07 3.03
C LYS A 121 15.16 -7.11 2.29
N ASP A 122 16.06 -6.21 2.62
CA ASP A 122 17.47 -6.33 2.27
C ASP A 122 18.22 -6.76 3.53
N ASP A 123 19.38 -7.40 3.38
CA ASP A 123 20.26 -7.94 4.43
C ASP A 123 20.52 -6.99 5.63
N ALA A 124 20.36 -5.67 5.45
CA ALA A 124 20.49 -4.67 6.51
C ALA A 124 19.24 -4.50 7.40
N GLU A 125 18.04 -4.78 6.90
CA GLU A 125 16.85 -4.96 7.76
C GLU A 125 16.82 -6.35 8.40
N GLU A 126 17.44 -7.36 7.77
CA GLU A 126 17.67 -8.67 8.43
C GLU A 126 18.76 -8.60 9.50
N ALA A 127 19.69 -7.63 9.42
CA ALA A 127 20.66 -7.35 10.48
C ALA A 127 20.00 -6.76 11.73
N LEU A 128 18.83 -6.12 11.59
CA LEU A 128 18.04 -5.67 12.73
C LEU A 128 17.25 -6.86 13.26
N ASP A 129 17.48 -7.21 14.53
CA ASP A 129 16.69 -8.24 15.20
C ASP A 129 15.21 -7.83 15.19
N ARG A 130 14.42 -8.52 14.34
CA ARG A 130 13.01 -8.22 14.17
C ARG A 130 12.25 -8.34 15.48
N ASP A 131 12.64 -9.26 16.35
CA ASP A 131 11.98 -9.45 17.63
C ASP A 131 12.27 -8.24 18.53
N ALA A 132 13.52 -7.76 18.56
CA ALA A 132 13.88 -6.52 19.27
C ALA A 132 13.14 -5.29 18.74
N VAL A 133 12.94 -5.18 17.42
CA VAL A 133 12.16 -4.11 16.79
C VAL A 133 10.69 -4.16 17.24
N ILE A 134 10.09 -5.35 17.29
CA ILE A 134 8.71 -5.54 17.72
C ILE A 134 8.56 -5.27 19.22
N GLU A 135 9.51 -5.72 20.04
CA GLU A 135 9.54 -5.44 21.48
C GLU A 135 9.65 -3.93 21.78
N GLN A 136 10.53 -3.23 21.06
CA GLN A 136 10.65 -1.77 21.20
C GLN A 136 9.35 -1.06 20.84
N LEU A 137 8.71 -1.46 19.73
CA LEU A 137 7.44 -0.89 19.32
C LEU A 137 6.32 -1.20 20.33
N GLU A 138 6.26 -2.42 20.86
CA GLU A 138 5.30 -2.80 21.91
C GLU A 138 5.44 -1.89 23.14
N LEU A 139 6.66 -1.65 23.63
CA LEU A 139 6.88 -0.74 24.77
C LEU A 139 6.38 0.69 24.50
N MET A 140 6.63 1.20 23.28
CA MET A 140 6.14 2.52 22.87
C MET A 140 4.61 2.55 22.85
N LEU A 141 3.98 1.55 22.26
CA LEU A 141 2.53 1.43 22.15
C LEU A 141 1.87 1.29 23.52
N GLN A 142 2.40 0.46 24.41
CA GLN A 142 1.89 0.31 25.77
C GLN A 142 1.87 1.64 26.52
N SER A 143 2.96 2.41 26.42
CA SER A 143 3.08 3.70 27.11
C SER A 143 2.10 4.77 26.63
N ALA A 144 1.56 4.61 25.41
CA ALA A 144 0.67 5.58 24.76
C ALA A 144 -0.69 4.96 24.38
N ARG A 145 -1.05 3.81 24.97
CA ARG A 145 -2.24 3.04 24.58
C ARG A 145 -3.51 3.86 24.63
N ASP A 146 -3.67 4.63 25.70
CA ASP A 146 -4.88 5.41 25.97
C ASP A 146 -4.82 6.84 25.43
N VAL A 147 -3.77 7.19 24.70
CA VAL A 147 -3.64 8.51 24.08
C VAL A 147 -4.44 8.52 22.79
N GLU A 148 -5.35 9.50 22.68
CA GLU A 148 -6.15 9.75 21.50
C GLU A 148 -5.45 10.75 20.57
N LEU A 149 -5.57 10.53 19.27
CA LEU A 149 -5.10 11.45 18.23
C LEU A 149 -6.22 11.71 17.25
N ASP A 150 -6.54 12.99 17.02
CA ASP A 150 -7.53 13.38 16.04
C ASP A 150 -7.08 13.07 14.60
N VAL A 151 -8.08 12.92 13.73
CA VAL A 151 -7.90 12.55 12.32
C VAL A 151 -7.02 13.56 11.55
N PRO A 152 -7.26 14.89 11.61
CA PRO A 152 -6.38 15.87 11.00
C PRO A 152 -4.92 15.77 11.46
N SER A 153 -4.69 15.67 12.77
CA SER A 153 -3.34 15.54 13.34
C SER A 153 -2.64 14.27 12.87
N PHE A 154 -3.36 13.14 12.78
CA PHE A 154 -2.82 11.91 12.20
C PHE A 154 -2.32 12.11 10.77
N TYR A 155 -3.13 12.71 9.90
CA TYR A 155 -2.72 12.92 8.50
C TYR A 155 -1.56 13.90 8.36
N GLN A 156 -1.59 15.01 9.09
CA GLN A 156 -0.49 15.98 9.05
C GLN A 156 0.81 15.34 9.52
N ARG A 157 0.81 14.65 10.67
CA ARG A 157 2.01 14.05 11.23
C ARG A 157 2.54 12.88 10.40
N THR A 158 1.68 12.06 9.81
CA THR A 158 2.13 11.01 8.88
C THR A 158 2.73 11.60 7.59
N ARG A 159 2.16 12.69 7.07
CA ARG A 159 2.73 13.43 5.93
C ARG A 159 4.09 14.02 6.26
N ASP A 160 4.28 14.60 7.45
CA ASP A 160 5.56 15.21 7.81
C ASP A 160 6.70 14.18 7.92
N VAL A 161 6.36 12.91 8.19
CA VAL A 161 7.33 11.84 8.40
C VAL A 161 7.63 11.06 7.13
N LEU A 162 6.59 10.66 6.39
CA LEU A 162 6.72 9.79 5.22
C LEU A 162 6.07 10.37 3.95
N GLY A 163 5.46 11.55 4.04
CA GLY A 163 4.84 12.22 2.90
C GLY A 163 5.84 12.60 1.82
N PRO A 164 5.32 12.95 0.62
CA PRO A 164 6.18 13.27 -0.49
C PRO A 164 6.83 14.64 -0.28
N PRO A 165 7.99 14.86 -0.94
CA PRO A 165 8.62 16.17 -0.89
C PRO A 165 7.71 17.23 -1.50
N GLN A 166 7.86 18.47 -1.04
CA GLN A 166 7.20 19.61 -1.66
C GLN A 166 7.82 19.86 -3.05
N TYR A 167 6.96 19.97 -4.05
CA TYR A 167 7.35 20.22 -5.44
C TYR A 167 6.99 21.66 -5.83
N ASP A 168 7.91 22.34 -6.51
CA ASP A 168 7.68 23.67 -7.06
C ASP A 168 6.72 23.65 -8.26
N ASP A 169 6.23 24.84 -8.65
CA ASP A 169 5.28 25.02 -9.76
C ASP A 169 5.83 24.48 -11.09
N HIS A 170 7.16 24.46 -11.28
CA HIS A 170 7.77 23.95 -12.49
C HIS A 170 7.67 22.42 -12.57
N VAL A 171 7.91 21.72 -11.46
CA VAL A 171 7.71 20.27 -11.35
C VAL A 171 6.23 19.94 -11.53
N GLN A 172 5.32 20.69 -10.90
CA GLN A 172 3.88 20.47 -11.03
C GLN A 172 3.40 20.63 -12.47
N LYS A 173 3.83 21.71 -13.15
CA LYS A 173 3.52 21.91 -14.56
C LYS A 173 4.07 20.79 -15.44
N CYS A 174 5.33 20.41 -15.24
CA CYS A 174 5.94 19.32 -15.99
C CYS A 174 5.22 17.98 -15.75
N TYR A 175 4.71 17.76 -14.53
CA TYR A 175 3.88 16.62 -14.20
C TYR A 175 2.55 16.64 -14.97
N SER A 176 1.81 17.75 -14.93
CA SER A 176 0.55 17.90 -15.69
C SER A 176 0.75 17.68 -17.19
N ASP A 177 1.83 18.22 -17.76
CA ASP A 177 2.17 18.01 -19.17
C ASP A 177 2.40 16.52 -19.48
N TYR A 178 3.05 15.77 -18.58
CA TYR A 178 3.30 14.34 -18.77
C TYR A 178 2.04 13.50 -18.59
N VAL A 179 1.21 13.83 -17.61
CA VAL A 179 -0.09 13.19 -17.40
C VAL A 179 -0.94 13.34 -18.65
N GLU A 180 -1.07 14.55 -19.19
CA GLU A 180 -1.89 14.78 -20.38
C GLU A 180 -1.30 14.09 -21.61
N GLU A 181 0.02 14.15 -21.79
CA GLU A 181 0.69 13.47 -22.89
C GLU A 181 0.51 11.94 -22.81
N ILE A 182 0.65 11.32 -21.65
CA ILE A 182 0.59 9.86 -21.51
C ILE A 182 -0.86 9.36 -21.46
N LEU A 183 -1.74 10.04 -20.74
CA LEU A 183 -3.08 9.55 -20.41
C LEU A 183 -4.20 10.20 -21.24
N GLY A 184 -4.06 11.45 -21.70
CA GLY A 184 -5.17 12.23 -22.30
C GLY A 184 -5.87 11.50 -23.44
N ASP A 185 -5.16 11.28 -24.56
CA ASP A 185 -5.72 10.58 -25.72
C ASP A 185 -6.14 9.13 -25.41
N THR A 186 -5.43 8.47 -24.48
CA THR A 186 -5.71 7.10 -24.06
C THR A 186 -7.04 7.03 -23.31
N CYS A 187 -7.30 7.93 -22.36
CA CYS A 187 -8.59 8.04 -21.68
C CYS A 187 -9.73 8.33 -22.66
N ASP A 188 -9.53 9.26 -23.60
CA ASP A 188 -10.53 9.60 -24.62
C ASP A 188 -10.83 8.43 -25.56
N ALA A 189 -9.83 7.60 -25.88
CA ALA A 189 -10.03 6.42 -26.70
C ALA A 189 -10.63 5.24 -25.91
N LEU A 190 -10.31 5.07 -24.62
CA LEU A 190 -11.00 4.12 -23.73
C LEU A 190 -12.49 4.45 -23.60
N ARG A 191 -12.84 5.74 -23.45
CA ARG A 191 -14.22 6.22 -23.43
C ARG A 191 -15.02 5.79 -24.68
N ARG A 192 -14.35 5.71 -25.83
CA ARG A 192 -14.93 5.27 -27.12
C ARG A 192 -14.96 3.74 -27.29
N GLY A 193 -14.42 2.97 -26.35
CA GLY A 193 -14.44 1.50 -26.37
C GLY A 193 -13.31 0.84 -27.16
N GLY A 194 -12.23 1.56 -27.48
CA GLY A 194 -11.05 0.96 -28.12
C GLY A 194 -10.19 0.19 -27.12
N THR A 195 -9.90 -1.09 -27.38
CA THR A 195 -9.05 -1.94 -26.53
C THR A 195 -7.56 -1.86 -26.91
N GLU A 196 -7.23 -1.56 -28.17
CA GLU A 196 -5.86 -1.33 -28.65
C GLU A 196 -5.22 -0.06 -28.04
N VAL A 197 -5.99 0.70 -27.28
CA VAL A 197 -5.68 2.03 -26.76
C VAL A 197 -4.62 1.99 -25.66
N LEU A 198 -4.50 0.89 -24.91
CA LEU A 198 -3.46 0.76 -23.89
C LEU A 198 -2.05 0.73 -24.50
N GLN A 199 -1.91 0.26 -25.74
CA GLN A 199 -0.63 0.27 -26.44
C GLN A 199 -0.11 1.70 -26.63
N LEU A 200 -1.01 2.68 -26.85
CA LEU A 200 -0.64 4.09 -26.97
C LEU A 200 0.03 4.61 -25.70
N ALA A 201 -0.55 4.33 -24.53
CA ALA A 201 0.03 4.74 -23.25
C ALA A 201 1.35 4.01 -22.99
N LEU A 202 1.43 2.72 -23.30
CA LEU A 202 2.66 1.93 -23.18
C LEU A 202 3.78 2.47 -24.06
N ASP A 203 3.50 2.82 -25.31
CA ASP A 203 4.48 3.36 -26.26
C ASP A 203 5.00 4.72 -25.79
N ARG A 204 4.10 5.62 -25.36
CA ARG A 204 4.45 6.93 -24.81
C ARG A 204 5.28 6.80 -23.52
N TRP A 205 4.88 5.90 -22.63
CA TRP A 205 5.64 5.58 -21.42
C TRP A 205 7.05 5.09 -21.76
N ALA A 206 7.17 4.12 -22.67
CA ALA A 206 8.44 3.55 -23.10
C ALA A 206 9.36 4.60 -23.75
N GLU A 207 8.80 5.48 -24.58
CA GLU A 207 9.51 6.60 -25.18
C GLU A 207 10.10 7.54 -24.11
N LYS A 208 9.30 7.97 -23.12
CA LYS A 208 9.76 8.81 -22.01
C LYS A 208 10.85 8.12 -21.20
N MET A 209 10.65 6.85 -20.87
CA MET A 209 11.59 6.06 -20.10
C MET A 209 12.95 5.92 -20.80
N THR A 210 12.93 5.79 -22.12
CA THR A 210 14.12 5.69 -22.97
C THR A 210 14.84 7.04 -23.08
N LYS A 211 14.10 8.13 -23.35
CA LYS A 211 14.66 9.48 -23.46
C LYS A 211 15.30 9.96 -22.17
N ILE A 212 14.65 9.72 -21.03
CA ILE A 212 15.06 10.21 -19.71
C ILE A 212 15.82 9.10 -18.97
N GLY A 213 16.83 8.54 -19.63
CA GLY A 213 17.64 7.44 -19.10
C GLY A 213 18.54 7.86 -17.92
N ARG A 214 19.17 6.87 -17.26
CA ARG A 214 19.99 7.07 -16.04
C ARG A 214 21.06 8.15 -16.18
N ARG A 215 21.70 8.25 -17.35
CA ARG A 215 22.80 9.18 -17.67
C ARG A 215 22.37 10.46 -18.41
N SER A 216 21.11 10.56 -18.83
CA SER A 216 20.61 11.79 -19.48
C SER A 216 20.51 12.93 -18.46
N GLY A 217 20.66 14.19 -18.90
CA GLY A 217 20.27 15.37 -18.12
C GLY A 217 18.77 15.38 -17.82
N GLY A 218 18.27 16.38 -17.10
CA GLY A 218 16.83 16.52 -16.82
C GLY A 218 16.41 15.92 -15.48
N ALA A 219 16.92 16.48 -14.39
CA ALA A 219 16.55 16.08 -13.02
C ALA A 219 15.03 16.22 -12.78
N MET A 220 14.42 17.30 -13.27
CA MET A 220 12.98 17.56 -13.16
C MET A 220 12.15 16.45 -13.82
N GLN A 221 12.47 16.09 -15.05
CA GLN A 221 11.76 15.02 -15.77
C GLN A 221 11.95 13.66 -15.09
N LYS A 222 13.12 13.41 -14.48
CA LYS A 222 13.33 12.20 -13.66
C LYS A 222 12.44 12.21 -12.43
N THR A 223 12.33 13.35 -11.73
CA THR A 223 11.43 13.50 -10.58
C THR A 223 9.98 13.25 -10.99
N VAL A 224 9.51 13.84 -12.09
CA VAL A 224 8.15 13.62 -12.59
C VAL A 224 7.89 12.15 -12.94
N LEU A 225 8.83 11.48 -13.60
CA LEU A 225 8.69 10.04 -13.89
C LEU A 225 8.71 9.16 -12.63
N ASP A 226 9.38 9.60 -11.57
CA ASP A 226 9.35 8.91 -10.29
C ASP A 226 7.97 9.07 -9.62
N VAL A 227 7.39 10.27 -9.66
CA VAL A 227 6.01 10.57 -9.19
C VAL A 227 5.00 9.70 -9.94
N LEU A 228 5.03 9.70 -11.27
CA LEU A 228 4.14 8.84 -12.07
C LEU A 228 4.36 7.34 -11.80
N SER A 229 5.61 6.92 -11.56
CA SER A 229 5.89 5.53 -11.19
C SER A 229 5.31 5.14 -9.82
N TYR A 230 5.18 6.10 -8.91
CA TYR A 230 4.49 5.93 -7.64
C TYR A 230 2.98 5.85 -7.86
N GLU A 231 2.42 6.72 -8.70
CA GLU A 231 0.99 6.69 -9.04
C GLU A 231 0.56 5.39 -9.72
N CYS A 232 1.39 4.79 -10.58
CA CYS A 232 1.13 3.44 -11.10
C CYS A 232 0.91 2.41 -9.99
N ARG A 233 1.60 2.57 -8.85
CA ARG A 233 1.43 1.68 -7.70
C ARG A 233 0.17 2.02 -6.90
N ALA A 234 -0.07 3.29 -6.63
CA ALA A 234 -1.29 3.74 -5.95
C ALA A 234 -2.54 3.32 -6.72
N ALA A 235 -2.55 3.50 -8.04
CA ALA A 235 -3.58 3.03 -8.94
C ALA A 235 -3.78 1.50 -8.87
N PHE A 236 -2.69 0.73 -8.83
CA PHE A 236 -2.79 -0.73 -8.64
C PHE A 236 -3.38 -1.10 -7.27
N HIS A 237 -3.09 -0.34 -6.21
CA HIS A 237 -3.71 -0.54 -4.90
C HIS A 237 -5.21 -0.24 -4.91
N GLN A 238 -5.65 0.77 -5.68
CA GLN A 238 -7.08 1.02 -5.90
C GLN A 238 -7.74 -0.16 -6.60
N CYS A 239 -7.12 -0.70 -7.66
CA CYS A 239 -7.61 -1.93 -8.31
C CYS A 239 -7.70 -3.10 -7.31
N TYR A 240 -6.67 -3.29 -6.49
CA TYR A 240 -6.65 -4.31 -5.45
C TYR A 240 -7.79 -4.14 -4.43
N SER A 241 -8.01 -2.92 -3.94
CA SER A 241 -9.08 -2.59 -2.98
C SER A 241 -10.46 -2.94 -3.55
N ALA A 242 -10.73 -2.55 -4.80
CA ALA A 242 -11.99 -2.86 -5.48
C ALA A 242 -12.21 -4.38 -5.65
N VAL A 243 -11.14 -5.12 -5.96
CA VAL A 243 -11.18 -6.58 -6.04
C VAL A 243 -11.48 -7.21 -4.67
N TRP A 244 -10.93 -6.65 -3.59
CA TRP A 244 -11.21 -7.13 -2.23
C TRP A 244 -12.67 -7.02 -1.81
N GLN A 245 -13.39 -6.01 -2.31
CA GLN A 245 -14.83 -5.92 -2.06
C GLN A 245 -15.56 -7.19 -2.52
N ARG A 246 -15.17 -7.76 -3.66
CA ARG A 246 -15.73 -9.01 -4.19
C ARG A 246 -15.15 -10.25 -3.53
N LEU A 247 -13.86 -10.24 -3.19
CA LEU A 247 -13.25 -11.32 -2.41
C LEU A 247 -13.97 -11.51 -1.08
N LEU A 248 -14.32 -10.44 -0.38
CA LEU A 248 -14.97 -10.54 0.93
C LEU A 248 -16.37 -11.14 0.86
N GLU A 249 -17.16 -10.77 -0.15
CA GLU A 249 -18.46 -11.41 -0.40
C GLU A 249 -18.30 -12.92 -0.54
N LYS A 250 -17.28 -13.34 -1.29
CA LYS A 250 -17.01 -14.74 -1.55
C LYS A 250 -16.44 -15.49 -0.34
N LEU A 251 -15.47 -14.91 0.37
CA LEU A 251 -14.91 -15.48 1.59
C LEU A 251 -15.98 -15.67 2.68
N ARG A 252 -16.94 -14.74 2.77
CA ARG A 252 -18.09 -14.88 3.67
C ARG A 252 -18.97 -16.07 3.33
N ILE A 253 -19.18 -16.36 2.05
CA ILE A 253 -20.02 -17.48 1.60
C ILE A 253 -19.27 -18.82 1.72
N GLU A 254 -18.06 -18.91 1.20
CA GLU A 254 -17.33 -20.18 1.08
C GLU A 254 -16.63 -20.60 2.39
N PHE A 255 -16.15 -19.63 3.17
CA PHE A 255 -15.39 -19.90 4.39
C PHE A 255 -16.12 -19.47 5.66
N SER A 256 -17.40 -19.07 5.55
CA SER A 256 -18.20 -18.59 6.69
C SER A 256 -17.50 -17.48 7.49
N LEU A 257 -16.82 -16.56 6.79
CA LEU A 257 -16.08 -15.46 7.42
C LEU A 257 -17.03 -14.64 8.32
N PRO A 258 -16.77 -14.53 9.64
CA PRO A 258 -17.62 -13.77 10.55
C PRO A 258 -17.59 -12.27 10.24
N GLU A 259 -18.57 -11.53 10.77
CA GLU A 259 -18.69 -10.09 10.50
C GLU A 259 -17.44 -9.32 10.96
N GLU A 260 -16.87 -9.68 12.10
CA GLU A 260 -15.62 -9.13 12.61
C GLU A 260 -14.46 -9.37 11.64
N GLY A 261 -14.42 -10.55 11.00
CA GLY A 261 -13.45 -10.87 9.96
C GLY A 261 -13.64 -10.01 8.71
N VAL A 262 -14.89 -9.75 8.31
CA VAL A 262 -15.22 -8.85 7.19
C VAL A 262 -14.76 -7.41 7.52
N LEU A 263 -15.07 -6.91 8.72
CA LEU A 263 -14.68 -5.58 9.18
C LEU A 263 -13.16 -5.42 9.25
N PHE A 264 -12.46 -6.41 9.82
CA PHE A 264 -11.00 -6.44 9.83
C PHE A 264 -10.43 -6.33 8.41
N HIS A 265 -10.92 -7.13 7.48
CA HIS A 265 -10.43 -7.10 6.11
C HIS A 265 -10.77 -5.82 5.35
N ARG A 266 -11.91 -5.19 5.62
CA ARG A 266 -12.21 -3.86 5.08
C ARG A 266 -11.21 -2.83 5.58
N LEU A 267 -10.96 -2.80 6.90
CA LEU A 267 -9.95 -1.92 7.49
C LEU A 267 -8.56 -2.17 6.87
N TRP A 268 -8.21 -3.44 6.65
CA TRP A 268 -6.87 -3.84 6.24
C TRP A 268 -6.59 -3.67 4.74
N HIS A 269 -7.57 -3.97 3.88
CA HIS A 269 -7.37 -4.09 2.43
C HIS A 269 -8.03 -3.00 1.60
N PHE A 270 -8.91 -2.17 2.19
CA PHE A 270 -9.54 -1.10 1.45
C PHE A 270 -8.68 0.16 1.46
N ASP A 271 -8.75 0.88 0.36
CA ASP A 271 -8.13 2.20 0.24
C ASP A 271 -8.78 3.17 1.22
N GLN A 272 -7.95 3.99 1.86
CA GLN A 272 -8.35 4.94 2.91
C GLN A 272 -8.46 6.36 2.36
N LEU A 273 -8.78 6.50 1.08
CA LEU A 273 -8.99 7.79 0.43
C LEU A 273 -10.10 8.57 1.12
N LEU A 274 -9.76 9.79 1.55
CA LEU A 274 -10.76 10.76 1.98
C LEU A 274 -11.27 11.58 0.80
N PRO A 275 -12.57 11.90 0.75
CA PRO A 275 -13.12 12.84 -0.22
C PRO A 275 -12.42 14.20 -0.14
N SER A 276 -12.06 14.79 -1.29
CA SER A 276 -11.23 16.00 -1.42
C SER A 276 -11.93 17.32 -1.03
N ASN A 277 -12.91 17.27 -0.13
CA ASN A 277 -13.82 18.39 0.14
C ASN A 277 -13.16 19.52 0.92
N GLU A 278 -11.93 19.32 1.41
CA GLU A 278 -11.19 20.26 2.24
C GLU A 278 -10.01 20.83 1.45
N SER A 279 -9.88 22.16 1.51
CA SER A 279 -8.95 23.01 0.75
C SER A 279 -7.54 22.45 0.58
N ASP A 280 -7.02 22.57 -0.65
CA ASP A 280 -5.66 22.47 -1.26
C ASP A 280 -4.45 21.91 -0.48
N GLU A 281 -4.40 21.95 0.86
CA GLU A 281 -3.26 21.50 1.66
C GLU A 281 -3.40 20.08 2.23
N HIS A 282 -4.62 19.53 2.32
CA HIS A 282 -4.86 18.17 2.85
C HIS A 282 -4.68 17.05 1.81
N HIS A 283 -4.25 17.39 0.60
CA HIS A 283 -4.33 16.53 -0.59
C HIS A 283 -3.32 15.38 -0.64
N VAL A 284 -2.34 15.33 0.27
CA VAL A 284 -1.26 14.33 0.16
C VAL A 284 -0.87 13.80 1.53
N HIS A 285 -1.67 12.88 2.08
CA HIS A 285 -1.30 12.09 3.25
C HIS A 285 -0.72 10.73 2.80
N LEU A 286 0.11 10.11 3.64
CA LEU A 286 0.79 8.84 3.38
C LEU A 286 -0.15 7.73 2.86
N PHE A 287 -1.40 7.74 3.33
CA PHE A 287 -2.43 6.76 2.96
C PHE A 287 -3.32 7.15 1.79
N HIS A 288 -2.96 8.19 1.02
CA HIS A 288 -3.65 8.48 -0.24
C HIS A 288 -3.24 7.44 -1.28
N GLY A 289 -3.99 6.33 -1.37
CA GLY A 289 -3.67 5.17 -2.21
C GLY A 289 -2.76 4.11 -1.54
N HIS A 290 -2.61 4.13 -0.22
CA HIS A 290 -1.94 3.04 0.52
C HIS A 290 -2.93 2.24 1.36
N LEU A 291 -2.72 0.93 1.35
CA LEU A 291 -3.50 -0.04 2.10
C LEU A 291 -2.72 -0.40 3.36
N PHE A 292 -3.38 -0.41 4.52
CA PHE A 292 -2.72 -0.81 5.78
C PHE A 292 -2.08 -2.19 5.63
N GLY A 293 -2.77 -3.14 4.99
CA GLY A 293 -2.25 -4.49 4.79
C GLY A 293 -1.03 -4.61 3.89
N LEU A 294 -0.66 -3.55 3.17
CA LEU A 294 0.54 -3.50 2.35
C LEU A 294 1.62 -2.58 2.92
N HIS A 295 1.37 -1.82 3.98
CA HIS A 295 2.37 -0.93 4.56
C HIS A 295 3.21 -1.65 5.63
N PRO A 296 4.55 -1.60 5.59
CA PRO A 296 5.40 -2.33 6.53
C PRO A 296 5.16 -1.93 7.99
N ALA A 297 4.98 -0.64 8.29
CA ALA A 297 4.69 -0.19 9.65
C ALA A 297 3.39 -0.80 10.21
N CYS A 298 2.39 -1.05 9.38
CA CYS A 298 1.15 -1.69 9.80
C CYS A 298 1.37 -3.19 10.08
N GLY A 299 2.24 -3.84 9.30
CA GLY A 299 2.65 -5.22 9.55
C GLY A 299 3.38 -5.38 10.88
N ASP A 300 4.25 -4.43 11.22
CA ASP A 300 4.91 -4.40 12.53
C ASP A 300 3.91 -4.09 13.64
N PHE A 301 3.06 -3.08 13.47
CA PHE A 301 2.00 -2.70 14.41
C PHE A 301 1.11 -3.88 14.81
N ILE A 302 0.55 -4.62 13.86
CA ILE A 302 -0.33 -5.76 14.16
C ILE A 302 0.44 -6.99 14.70
N SER A 303 1.77 -6.99 14.60
CA SER A 303 2.61 -8.04 15.18
C SER A 303 2.89 -7.81 16.67
N THR A 304 2.62 -6.60 17.17
CA THR A 304 2.66 -6.26 18.60
C THR A 304 1.36 -6.67 19.29
N GLN A 305 1.40 -6.96 20.60
CA GLN A 305 0.20 -7.29 21.37
C GLN A 305 -0.73 -6.08 21.46
N THR A 306 -0.19 -4.92 21.83
CA THR A 306 -0.98 -3.68 21.98
C THR A 306 -1.59 -3.25 20.64
N GLY A 307 -0.83 -3.32 19.54
CA GLY A 307 -1.36 -2.98 18.22
C GLY A 307 -2.45 -3.94 17.76
N ALA A 308 -2.29 -5.25 17.96
CA ALA A 308 -3.33 -6.23 17.66
C ALA A 308 -4.61 -6.00 18.48
N GLU A 309 -4.48 -5.65 19.76
CA GLU A 309 -5.62 -5.30 20.62
C GLU A 309 -6.33 -4.01 20.16
N LEU A 310 -5.58 -2.96 19.79
CA LEU A 310 -6.17 -1.72 19.25
C LEU A 310 -6.96 -1.97 17.96
N VAL A 311 -6.45 -2.84 17.06
CA VAL A 311 -7.20 -3.27 15.87
C VAL A 311 -8.47 -4.02 16.28
N GLY A 312 -8.36 -4.97 17.21
CA GLY A 312 -9.50 -5.76 17.68
C GLY A 312 -10.59 -4.90 18.32
N GLU A 313 -10.20 -3.92 19.15
CA GLU A 313 -11.10 -2.95 19.75
C GLU A 313 -11.89 -2.15 18.70
N LEU A 314 -11.20 -1.65 17.66
CA LEU A 314 -11.81 -0.92 16.57
C LEU A 314 -12.76 -1.81 15.76
N VAL A 315 -12.37 -3.05 15.47
CA VAL A 315 -13.20 -4.03 14.74
C VAL A 315 -14.48 -4.36 15.52
N MET A 316 -14.40 -4.53 16.84
CA MET A 316 -15.57 -4.83 17.68
C MET A 316 -16.53 -3.64 17.81
N ALA A 317 -16.04 -2.41 17.71
CA ALA A 317 -16.85 -1.20 17.87
C ALA A 317 -16.44 -0.10 16.88
N PRO A 318 -16.74 -0.27 15.57
CA PRO A 318 -16.25 0.63 14.52
C PRO A 318 -16.87 2.04 14.57
N ARG A 319 -17.90 2.24 15.39
CA ARG A 319 -18.56 3.54 15.61
C ARG A 319 -18.09 4.24 16.88
N ASP A 320 -17.23 3.60 17.67
CA ASP A 320 -16.66 4.19 18.88
C ASP A 320 -15.50 5.12 18.49
N GLN A 321 -15.74 6.43 18.64
CA GLN A 321 -14.77 7.44 18.25
C GLN A 321 -13.47 7.33 19.07
N SER A 322 -13.56 7.07 20.38
CA SER A 322 -12.38 6.98 21.25
C SER A 322 -11.43 5.86 20.79
N ARG A 323 -11.98 4.69 20.48
CA ARG A 323 -11.20 3.56 19.94
C ARG A 323 -10.53 3.89 18.61
N HIS A 324 -11.24 4.60 17.74
CA HIS A 324 -10.68 5.04 16.47
C HIS A 324 -9.50 6.01 16.70
N LEU A 325 -9.63 7.01 17.56
CA LEU A 325 -8.56 7.97 17.84
C LEU A 325 -7.33 7.32 18.51
N ARG A 326 -7.53 6.34 19.40
CA ARG A 326 -6.43 5.55 19.99
C ARG A 326 -5.72 4.67 18.94
N PHE A 327 -6.48 4.05 18.04
CA PHE A 327 -5.92 3.30 16.90
C PHE A 327 -5.04 4.20 16.02
N LEU A 328 -5.51 5.41 15.68
CA LEU A 328 -4.73 6.36 14.88
C LEU A 328 -3.44 6.78 15.57
N ASN A 329 -3.47 7.05 16.88
CA ASN A 329 -2.27 7.37 17.65
C ASN A 329 -1.27 6.20 17.63
N GLY A 330 -1.73 4.98 17.93
CA GLY A 330 -0.89 3.78 17.89
C GLY A 330 -0.28 3.55 16.51
N LEU A 331 -1.06 3.72 15.45
CA LEU A 331 -0.57 3.58 14.08
C LEU A 331 0.47 4.66 13.73
N LEU A 332 0.27 5.91 14.18
CA LEU A 332 1.26 6.97 13.99
C LEU A 332 2.59 6.64 14.67
N ILE A 333 2.55 6.07 15.89
CA ILE A 333 3.75 5.61 16.60
C ILE A 333 4.50 4.56 15.78
N ALA A 334 3.80 3.58 15.21
CA ALA A 334 4.42 2.58 14.34
C ALA A 334 5.03 3.18 13.08
N ILE A 335 4.38 4.19 12.49
CA ILE A 335 4.89 4.91 11.32
C ILE A 335 6.19 5.67 11.63
N HIS A 336 6.23 6.42 12.74
CA HIS A 336 7.46 7.08 13.18
C HIS A 336 8.58 6.08 13.46
N HIS A 337 8.26 4.97 14.14
CA HIS A 337 9.22 3.91 14.42
C HIS A 337 9.83 3.32 13.13
N TYR A 338 8.97 3.01 12.16
CA TYR A 338 9.41 2.56 10.83
C TYR A 338 10.28 3.60 10.11
N ALA A 339 9.89 4.87 10.12
CA ALA A 339 10.64 5.93 9.46
C ALA A 339 12.06 6.10 10.03
N VAL A 340 12.18 6.09 11.37
CA VAL A 340 13.48 6.13 12.06
C VAL A 340 14.35 4.94 11.66
N ARG A 341 13.77 3.73 11.65
CA ARG A 341 14.48 2.52 11.22
C ARG A 341 14.98 2.63 9.78
N ASN A 342 14.12 3.09 8.87
CA ASN A 342 14.47 3.26 7.46
C ASN A 342 15.63 4.27 7.29
N ASP A 343 15.63 5.36 8.07
CA ASP A 343 16.72 6.34 8.04
C ASP A 343 18.03 5.78 8.61
N VAL A 344 17.99 5.01 9.70
CA VAL A 344 19.17 4.31 10.22
C VAL A 344 19.72 3.34 9.18
N ALA A 345 18.86 2.52 8.55
CA ALA A 345 19.27 1.59 7.51
C ALA A 345 19.90 2.31 6.31
N LYS A 346 19.36 3.46 5.88
CA LYS A 346 19.95 4.29 4.82
C LYS A 346 21.34 4.80 5.21
N GLU A 347 21.52 5.26 6.45
CA GLU A 347 22.82 5.75 6.92
C GLU A 347 23.86 4.63 7.06
N LEU A 348 23.45 3.45 7.57
CA LEU A 348 24.31 2.27 7.62
C LEU A 348 24.77 1.85 6.21
N ARG A 349 23.89 1.89 5.21
CA ARG A 349 24.24 1.64 3.80
C ARG A 349 25.26 2.63 3.24
N LYS A 350 25.16 3.91 3.60
CA LYS A 350 26.16 4.94 3.23
C LYS A 350 27.50 4.72 3.92
N LYS A 351 27.46 4.21 5.16
CA LYS A 351 28.59 3.97 6.05
C LYS A 351 29.18 2.57 5.97
N GLN A 352 28.83 1.74 5.00
CA GLN A 352 29.63 0.54 4.70
C GLN A 352 30.78 0.91 3.75
N PRO A 353 31.98 1.31 4.24
CA PRO A 353 33.20 0.87 3.61
C PRO A 353 33.36 -0.63 3.91
N SER A 354 34.09 -1.35 3.08
CA SER A 354 34.47 -2.73 3.32
C SER A 354 35.02 -2.91 4.76
N GLY A 355 34.23 -3.49 5.68
CA GLY A 355 34.71 -4.13 6.92
C GLY A 355 34.79 -3.29 8.21
N ALA A 356 33.70 -2.68 8.69
CA ALA A 356 33.65 -2.16 10.07
C ALA A 356 32.35 -2.53 10.80
N ASP A 357 32.50 -2.72 12.11
CA ASP A 357 31.59 -3.34 13.07
C ASP A 357 30.25 -2.58 13.25
N ILE A 358 29.17 -3.24 12.84
CA ILE A 358 27.83 -2.66 12.60
C ILE A 358 27.11 -2.34 13.92
N GLU A 359 27.30 -3.16 14.95
CA GLU A 359 26.55 -3.09 16.21
C GLU A 359 26.84 -1.82 17.05
N ALA A 360 28.06 -1.27 16.96
CA ALA A 360 28.47 -0.10 17.74
C ALA A 360 27.88 1.22 17.22
N VAL A 361 27.69 1.32 15.90
CA VAL A 361 27.09 2.52 15.27
C VAL A 361 25.58 2.57 15.51
N GLU A 362 24.94 1.40 15.57
CA GLU A 362 23.51 1.23 15.75
C GLU A 362 23.01 1.75 17.11
N ARG A 363 23.63 1.30 18.21
CA ARG A 363 23.25 1.72 19.58
C ARG A 363 23.41 3.22 19.80
N GLN A 364 24.45 3.83 19.22
CA GLN A 364 24.76 5.24 19.44
C GLN A 364 23.80 6.20 18.72
N GLN A 365 23.21 5.78 17.60
CA GLN A 365 22.36 6.65 16.77
C GLN A 365 20.88 6.59 17.13
N ILE A 366 20.39 5.44 17.57
CA ILE A 366 18.99 5.27 18.03
C ILE A 366 18.76 6.11 19.29
N ASP A 367 19.64 6.02 20.29
CA ASP A 367 19.52 6.79 21.55
C ASP A 367 19.65 8.30 21.35
N GLY A 368 20.53 8.73 20.43
CA GLY A 368 20.80 10.14 20.18
C GLY A 368 19.69 10.90 19.46
N ARG A 369 18.90 10.24 18.61
CA ARG A 369 17.78 10.89 17.89
C ARG A 369 16.47 10.84 18.68
N TRP A 370 16.27 9.82 19.49
CA TRP A 370 15.06 9.67 20.30
C TRP A 370 14.94 10.73 21.40
N THR A 371 16.07 11.13 22.00
CA THR A 371 16.12 12.25 22.96
C THR A 371 15.77 13.62 22.35
N LYS A 372 15.74 13.73 21.02
CA LYS A 372 15.28 14.91 20.29
C LYS A 372 13.79 14.82 19.98
N GLY A 373 13.31 13.68 19.46
CA GLY A 373 11.88 13.47 19.17
C GLY A 373 10.97 13.55 20.41
N ARG A 374 11.44 13.08 21.57
CA ARG A 374 10.68 13.15 22.83
C ARG A 374 10.47 14.58 23.33
N ARG A 375 11.41 15.49 23.06
CA ARG A 375 11.27 16.92 23.41
C ARG A 375 10.25 17.63 22.54
N ASP A 376 10.05 17.16 21.32
CA ASP A 376 9.09 17.75 20.39
C ASP A 376 7.67 17.20 20.65
N THR A 377 7.52 16.01 21.25
CA THR A 377 6.22 15.47 21.67
C THR A 377 5.76 15.94 23.06
N ASP A 378 6.68 16.28 23.96
CA ASP A 378 6.35 16.76 25.32
C ASP A 378 6.19 18.29 25.41
N ALA A 379 6.42 19.02 24.31
CA ALA A 379 6.38 20.49 24.27
C ALA A 379 5.11 21.12 23.67
N THR A 380 4.04 20.34 23.50
CA THR A 380 2.72 20.83 23.05
C THR A 380 1.57 20.28 23.87
#